data_AF-A0A1G0DX54-F1
#
_entry.id   AF-A0A1G0DX54-F1
#
_cell.length_a   1.000
_cell.length_b   1.000
_cell.length_c   1.000
_cell.angle_alpha   90.00
_cell.angle_beta   90.00
_cell.angle_gamma   90.00
#
_symmetry.space_group_name_H-M   'P 1'
#
loop_
_entity.id
_entity.type
_entity.pdbx_description
1 polymer ?
#
loop_
_entity_poly.entity_id
_entity_poly.type
_entity_poly.pdbx_seq_one_letter_code
_entity_poly.pdbx_strand_id
1 'polypeptide(L)'
;MVPCAYGHSLVFGPELFFSETGKTQRIVKSFSVDDVSQKFFISIQSKAGGEPEAGCGTITVNGKPIFAVDEMGGKYKMLTKPIQLQKQNQISVDVSGEITAPVIVTIMSLKEQTVTAKVPPIGKAVDLDGYASVVFPAGTFQDTREVRISVAASPAVRDIFQTGAAGPRLPYEIRINSGGKAPEKDIEVSVKYPDSFFASLYQIHVFAHMYENPDEPDMHDKFFLLSSGLDDKLNMAMTTLPRQAFSTRHGRKGTYEAIITVGLIH
;
A
#
# COMPACT_ATOMS: atom_id res chain seq x y z
N MET A 1 -25.84 -3.54 -9.06
CA MET A 1 -24.82 -2.63 -9.62
C MET A 1 -24.06 -2.07 -8.42
N VAL A 2 -22.89 -2.64 -8.11
CA VAL A 2 -22.11 -2.30 -6.92
C VAL A 2 -21.10 -1.22 -7.33
N PRO A 3 -21.01 -0.08 -6.63
CA PRO A 3 -20.08 0.98 -7.00
C PRO A 3 -18.64 0.49 -6.77
N CYS A 4 -17.85 0.42 -7.84
CA CYS A 4 -16.41 0.19 -7.76
C CYS A 4 -15.76 1.35 -6.99
N ALA A 5 -14.95 1.02 -5.99
CA ALA A 5 -14.11 2.00 -5.32
C ALA A 5 -12.97 2.44 -6.27
N TYR A 6 -13.12 3.60 -6.89
CA TYR A 6 -12.19 4.11 -7.91
C TYR A 6 -10.96 4.76 -7.28
N GLY A 7 -9.94 3.95 -7.01
CA GLY A 7 -8.57 4.38 -6.72
C GLY A 7 -7.58 3.31 -7.18
N HIS A 8 -7.82 2.07 -6.76
CA HIS A 8 -7.19 0.87 -7.33
C HIS A 8 -8.16 0.11 -8.22
N SER A 9 -7.69 -0.31 -9.38
CA SER A 9 -8.39 -1.34 -10.16
C SER A 9 -7.71 -2.67 -9.92
N LEU A 10 -8.48 -3.61 -9.38
CA LEU A 10 -8.10 -5.02 -9.34
C LEU A 10 -7.97 -5.49 -10.79
N VAL A 11 -6.74 -5.80 -11.19
CA VAL A 11 -6.42 -6.24 -12.56
C VAL A 11 -6.57 -7.74 -12.69
N PHE A 12 -6.17 -8.47 -11.65
CA PHE A 12 -6.25 -9.92 -11.59
C PHE A 12 -6.35 -10.39 -10.14
N GLY A 13 -7.12 -11.44 -9.90
CA GLY A 13 -7.29 -12.03 -8.59
C GLY A 13 -8.27 -11.27 -7.68
N PRO A 14 -8.24 -11.46 -6.35
CA PRO A 14 -7.42 -12.46 -5.65
C PRO A 14 -7.77 -13.87 -6.16
N GLU A 15 -6.77 -14.54 -6.74
CA GLU A 15 -6.95 -15.85 -7.37
C GLU A 15 -6.20 -16.91 -6.58
N LEU A 16 -6.87 -18.03 -6.32
CA LEU A 16 -6.31 -19.15 -5.55
C LEU A 16 -5.67 -20.17 -6.49
N PHE A 17 -4.40 -20.50 -6.24
CA PHE A 17 -3.67 -21.53 -6.96
C PHE A 17 -3.37 -22.70 -6.03
N PHE A 18 -3.87 -23.88 -6.39
CA PHE A 18 -3.74 -25.11 -5.61
C PHE A 18 -2.83 -26.11 -6.32
N SER A 19 -2.06 -26.88 -5.54
CA SER A 19 -1.35 -28.05 -6.03
C SER A 19 -2.32 -29.24 -6.13
N GLU A 20 -2.35 -29.95 -7.25
CA GLU A 20 -3.01 -31.25 -7.35
C GLU A 20 -2.03 -32.38 -6.95
N THR A 21 -2.30 -33.05 -5.82
CA THR A 21 -1.71 -34.37 -5.48
C THR A 21 -0.18 -34.44 -5.29
N GLY A 22 0.43 -33.45 -4.62
CA GLY A 22 1.85 -33.53 -4.20
C GLY A 22 2.86 -33.49 -5.36
N LYS A 23 2.41 -33.20 -6.58
CA LYS A 23 3.26 -32.95 -7.75
C LYS A 23 3.29 -31.46 -8.04
N THR A 24 4.42 -30.95 -8.54
CA THR A 24 4.49 -29.58 -9.03
C THR A 24 3.57 -29.43 -10.25
N GLN A 25 2.63 -28.49 -10.18
CA GLN A 25 1.71 -28.16 -11.26
C GLN A 25 1.96 -26.73 -11.74
N ARG A 26 2.05 -26.56 -13.06
CA ARG A 26 2.05 -25.25 -13.69
C ARG A 26 0.63 -24.87 -14.08
N ILE A 27 0.12 -23.81 -13.47
CA ILE A 27 -1.19 -23.24 -13.78
C ILE A 27 -1.01 -21.95 -14.54
N VAL A 28 -1.65 -21.84 -15.70
CA VAL A 28 -1.52 -20.70 -16.61
C VAL A 28 -2.88 -20.02 -16.79
N LYS A 29 -2.94 -18.70 -16.61
CA LYS A 29 -4.14 -17.89 -16.82
C LYS A 29 -3.84 -16.66 -17.67
N SER A 30 -4.80 -16.24 -18.47
CA SER A 30 -4.70 -15.04 -19.30
C SER A 30 -5.60 -13.93 -18.74
N PHE A 31 -5.17 -12.68 -18.87
CA PHE A 31 -5.92 -11.50 -18.46
C PHE A 31 -5.53 -10.28 -19.31
N SER A 32 -6.34 -9.23 -19.28
CA SER A 32 -6.11 -8.01 -20.05
C SER A 32 -6.12 -6.77 -19.16
N VAL A 33 -5.42 -5.72 -19.61
CA VAL A 33 -5.49 -4.39 -19.02
C VAL A 33 -5.76 -3.35 -20.10
N ASP A 34 -6.58 -2.36 -19.76
CA ASP A 34 -6.96 -1.31 -20.70
C ASP A 34 -5.86 -0.26 -20.87
N ASP A 35 -5.24 0.14 -19.76
CA ASP A 35 -4.25 1.21 -19.69
C ASP A 35 -2.92 0.70 -19.14
N VAL A 36 -2.01 0.35 -20.06
CA VAL A 36 -0.66 -0.13 -19.74
C VAL A 36 0.27 0.95 -19.18
N SER A 37 -0.13 2.22 -19.18
CA SER A 37 0.70 3.32 -18.66
C SER A 37 0.68 3.41 -17.13
N GLN A 38 -0.25 2.71 -16.48
CA GLN A 38 -0.35 2.65 -15.02
C GLN A 38 0.79 1.86 -14.41
N LYS A 39 1.07 2.13 -13.13
CA LYS A 39 1.97 1.28 -12.35
C LYS A 39 1.21 0.04 -11.90
N PHE A 40 1.83 -1.12 -12.01
CA PHE A 40 1.22 -2.38 -11.59
C PHE A 40 2.06 -3.07 -10.52
N PHE A 41 1.37 -3.73 -9.60
CA PHE A 41 1.99 -4.47 -8.51
C PHE A 41 1.34 -5.84 -8.42
N ILE A 42 2.17 -6.87 -8.38
CA ILE A 42 1.74 -8.22 -8.06
C ILE A 42 2.06 -8.51 -6.60
N SER A 43 1.06 -9.01 -5.89
CA SER A 43 1.17 -9.52 -4.54
C SER A 43 0.91 -11.01 -4.54
N ILE A 44 1.71 -11.74 -3.78
CA ILE A 44 1.47 -13.14 -3.46
C ILE A 44 1.31 -13.30 -1.96
N GLN A 45 0.39 -14.16 -1.55
CA GLN A 45 0.16 -14.49 -0.15
C GLN A 45 0.05 -16.00 0.00
N SER A 46 0.63 -16.53 1.08
CA SER A 46 0.33 -17.88 1.54
C SER A 46 -0.82 -17.80 2.56
N LYS A 47 -1.79 -18.71 2.49
CA LYS A 47 -2.85 -18.73 3.49
C LYS A 47 -2.25 -19.06 4.86
N ALA A 48 -2.27 -18.10 5.77
CA ALA A 48 -1.75 -18.26 7.11
C ALA A 48 -2.85 -18.84 8.03
N GLY A 49 -2.67 -20.08 8.46
CA GLY A 49 -3.62 -20.74 9.36
C GLY A 49 -3.13 -22.08 9.87
N GLY A 50 -1.95 -22.14 10.50
CA GLY A 50 -1.45 -23.32 11.25
C GLY A 50 -1.23 -24.62 10.47
N GLU A 51 -1.69 -24.70 9.23
CA GLU A 51 -1.58 -25.82 8.31
C GLU A 51 -0.26 -25.76 7.50
N PRO A 52 0.24 -26.91 7.01
CA PRO A 52 1.45 -26.98 6.19
C PRO A 52 1.39 -26.01 5.01
N GLU A 53 2.41 -25.15 4.92
CA GLU A 53 2.54 -24.11 3.89
C GLU A 53 2.72 -24.75 2.51
N ALA A 54 1.99 -24.28 1.49
CA ALA A 54 2.28 -24.67 0.12
C ALA A 54 3.59 -24.04 -0.34
N GLY A 55 4.41 -24.86 -0.98
CA GLY A 55 5.62 -24.41 -1.67
C GLY A 55 5.24 -23.84 -3.02
N CYS A 56 5.28 -22.52 -3.18
CA CYS A 56 5.25 -21.93 -4.52
C CYS A 56 6.64 -22.08 -5.15
N GLY A 57 6.70 -22.58 -6.38
CA GLY A 57 7.94 -22.74 -7.13
C GLY A 57 8.33 -21.44 -7.82
N THR A 58 7.56 -20.98 -8.80
CA THR A 58 7.92 -19.80 -9.59
C THR A 58 6.66 -19.13 -10.11
N ILE A 59 6.65 -17.81 -10.07
CA ILE A 59 5.59 -17.00 -10.66
C ILE A 59 6.18 -16.17 -11.78
N THR A 60 5.60 -16.32 -12.97
CA THR A 60 6.00 -15.56 -14.15
C THR A 60 4.82 -14.79 -14.71
N VAL A 61 5.10 -13.62 -15.29
CA VAL A 61 4.13 -12.84 -16.07
C VAL A 61 4.75 -12.59 -17.43
N ASN A 62 4.05 -12.98 -18.50
CA ASN A 62 4.51 -12.92 -19.89
C ASN A 62 5.87 -13.60 -20.08
N GLY A 63 6.08 -14.74 -19.41
CA GLY A 63 7.34 -15.49 -19.43
C GLY A 63 8.49 -14.86 -18.62
N LYS A 64 8.31 -13.66 -18.04
CA LYS A 64 9.32 -13.03 -17.18
C LYS A 64 9.14 -13.51 -15.73
N PRO A 65 10.18 -14.05 -15.07
CA PRO A 65 10.11 -14.41 -13.66
C PRO A 65 9.92 -13.18 -12.79
N ILE A 66 8.95 -13.27 -11.89
CA ILE A 66 8.61 -12.24 -10.90
C ILE A 66 9.06 -12.67 -9.51
N PHE A 67 8.67 -13.88 -9.09
CA PHE A 67 9.07 -14.48 -7.82
C PHE A 67 9.74 -15.81 -8.10
N ALA A 68 10.93 -16.01 -7.53
CA ALA A 68 11.67 -17.25 -7.59
C ALA A 68 11.47 -18.11 -6.33
N VAL A 69 11.82 -19.40 -6.42
CA VAL A 69 11.59 -20.40 -5.37
C VAL A 69 12.23 -19.98 -4.03
N ASP A 70 13.44 -19.42 -4.11
CA ASP A 70 14.23 -18.98 -2.97
C ASP A 70 13.64 -17.77 -2.26
N GLU A 71 13.02 -16.84 -3.00
CA GLU A 71 12.29 -15.70 -2.45
C GLU A 71 10.99 -16.13 -1.75
N MET A 72 10.44 -17.26 -2.16
CA MET A 72 9.26 -17.90 -1.58
C MET A 72 9.65 -19.00 -0.57
N GLY A 73 10.93 -19.12 -0.25
CA GLY A 73 11.47 -20.08 0.71
C GLY A 73 11.29 -19.61 2.15
N GLY A 74 10.38 -20.25 2.89
CA GLY A 74 10.17 -20.07 4.32
C GLY A 74 9.23 -18.93 4.70
N LYS A 75 8.11 -19.25 5.39
CA LYS A 75 7.26 -18.35 6.19
C LYS A 75 6.96 -16.97 5.59
N TYR A 76 6.92 -16.81 4.27
CA TYR A 76 6.49 -15.55 3.67
C TYR A 76 4.96 -15.51 3.71
N LYS A 77 4.40 -14.48 4.34
CA LYS A 77 2.94 -14.35 4.41
C LYS A 77 2.39 -13.43 3.32
N MET A 78 3.19 -12.45 2.88
CA MET A 78 2.88 -11.62 1.72
C MET A 78 4.15 -11.04 1.11
N LEU A 79 4.29 -11.14 -0.21
CA LEU A 79 5.36 -10.49 -0.97
C LEU A 79 4.74 -9.64 -2.07
N THR A 80 5.34 -8.48 -2.38
CA THR A 80 4.81 -7.57 -3.41
C THR A 80 5.94 -7.01 -4.26
N LYS A 81 5.77 -7.02 -5.59
CA LYS A 81 6.74 -6.48 -6.54
C LYS A 81 6.06 -5.63 -7.62
N PRO A 82 6.73 -4.58 -8.12
CA PRO A 82 6.28 -3.88 -9.31
C PRO A 82 6.44 -4.78 -10.54
N ILE A 83 5.47 -4.71 -11.46
CA ILE A 83 5.51 -5.42 -12.74
C ILE A 83 5.13 -4.51 -13.89
N GLN A 84 5.48 -4.94 -15.10
CA GLN A 84 5.09 -4.30 -16.35
C GLN A 84 4.11 -5.22 -17.06
N LEU A 85 2.99 -4.67 -17.52
CA LEU A 85 1.94 -5.40 -18.21
C LEU A 85 1.78 -4.89 -19.64
N GLN A 86 1.31 -5.79 -20.51
CA GLN A 86 0.88 -5.49 -21.87
C GLN A 86 -0.65 -5.51 -21.91
N LYS A 87 -1.28 -5.14 -23.03
CA LYS A 87 -2.76 -5.20 -23.13
C LYS A 87 -3.33 -6.59 -22.88
N GLN A 88 -2.59 -7.62 -23.28
CA GLN A 88 -2.89 -9.02 -23.01
C GLN A 88 -1.71 -9.63 -22.27
N ASN A 89 -1.99 -10.35 -21.20
CA ASN A 89 -0.99 -10.93 -20.35
C ASN A 89 -1.31 -12.38 -20.06
N GLN A 90 -0.26 -13.13 -19.76
CA GLN A 90 -0.34 -14.48 -19.23
C GLN A 90 0.41 -14.54 -17.92
N ILE A 91 -0.23 -15.03 -16.87
CA ILE A 91 0.42 -15.39 -15.61
C ILE A 91 0.57 -16.91 -15.54
N SER A 92 1.74 -17.37 -15.13
CA SER A 92 2.01 -18.78 -14.87
C SER A 92 2.51 -18.93 -13.44
N VAL A 93 1.87 -19.80 -12.68
CA VAL A 93 2.21 -20.10 -11.28
C VAL A 93 2.56 -21.58 -11.20
N ASP A 94 3.79 -21.87 -10.83
CA ASP A 94 4.22 -23.22 -10.48
C ASP A 94 3.96 -23.43 -8.99
N VAL A 95 3.03 -24.30 -8.65
CA VAL A 95 2.67 -24.64 -7.26
C VAL A 95 3.10 -26.06 -6.94
N SER A 96 3.60 -26.26 -5.72
CA SER A 96 4.02 -27.55 -5.17
C SER A 96 3.63 -27.64 -3.69
N GLY A 97 3.54 -28.84 -3.12
CA GLY A 97 3.10 -29.04 -1.74
C GLY A 97 1.65 -29.54 -1.62
N GLU A 98 1.08 -29.45 -0.42
CA GLU A 98 -0.23 -30.03 -0.08
C GLU A 98 -1.41 -29.24 -0.67
N ILE A 99 -2.52 -29.95 -0.91
CA ILE A 99 -3.72 -29.44 -1.60
C ILE A 99 -4.42 -28.33 -0.79
N THR A 100 -4.24 -28.26 0.53
CA THR A 100 -5.02 -27.36 1.41
C THR A 100 -4.44 -25.95 1.56
N ALA A 101 -3.23 -25.71 1.07
CA ALA A 101 -2.58 -24.40 1.16
C ALA A 101 -2.52 -23.72 -0.22
N PRO A 102 -3.47 -22.84 -0.57
CA PRO A 102 -3.37 -22.11 -1.83
C PRO A 102 -2.32 -21.00 -1.75
N VAL A 103 -1.68 -20.72 -2.89
CA VAL A 103 -1.02 -19.44 -3.14
C VAL A 103 -2.08 -18.49 -3.68
N ILE A 104 -2.25 -17.35 -3.01
CA ILE A 104 -3.16 -16.29 -3.45
C ILE A 104 -2.35 -15.30 -4.27
N VAL A 105 -2.77 -15.04 -5.50
CA VAL A 105 -2.13 -14.05 -6.37
C VAL A 105 -3.10 -12.92 -6.69
N THR A 106 -2.63 -11.70 -6.51
CA THR A 106 -3.38 -10.48 -6.80
C THR A 106 -2.52 -9.53 -7.60
N ILE A 107 -3.06 -8.94 -8.67
CA ILE A 107 -2.42 -7.85 -9.41
C ILE A 107 -3.30 -6.61 -9.27
N MET A 108 -2.69 -5.51 -8.84
CA MET A 108 -3.34 -4.22 -8.67
C MET A 108 -2.70 -3.20 -9.59
N SER A 109 -3.52 -2.31 -10.16
CA SER A 109 -3.03 -1.08 -10.75
C SER A 109 -2.99 0.05 -9.74
N LEU A 110 -2.11 1.02 -9.99
CA LEU A 110 -2.03 2.29 -9.30
C LEU A 110 -2.16 3.40 -10.34
N LYS A 111 -3.25 4.14 -10.24
CA LYS A 111 -3.48 5.37 -11.00
C LYS A 111 -2.99 6.55 -10.19
N GLU A 112 -1.81 7.07 -10.52
CA GLU A 112 -1.29 8.26 -9.85
C GLU A 112 -2.29 9.42 -9.94
N GLN A 113 -2.58 10.04 -8.80
CA GLN A 113 -3.55 11.10 -8.69
C GLN A 113 -3.06 12.15 -7.70
N THR A 114 -3.46 13.38 -7.96
CA THR A 114 -3.26 14.52 -7.08
C THR A 114 -4.56 15.29 -7.00
N VAL A 115 -4.92 15.72 -5.79
CA VAL A 115 -5.95 16.73 -5.53
C VAL A 115 -5.31 17.94 -4.87
N THR A 116 -5.71 19.13 -5.32
CA THR A 116 -5.33 20.41 -4.70
C THR A 116 -6.57 21.07 -4.16
N ALA A 117 -6.53 21.55 -2.92
CA ALA A 117 -7.66 22.17 -2.26
C ALA A 117 -7.25 23.38 -1.44
N LYS A 118 -8.09 24.42 -1.42
CA LYS A 118 -7.99 25.54 -0.47
C LYS A 118 -8.73 25.17 0.81
N VAL A 119 -8.01 25.12 1.93
CA VAL A 119 -8.49 24.82 3.28
C VAL A 119 -8.58 26.14 4.06
N PRO A 120 -9.78 26.64 4.35
CA PRO A 120 -9.98 27.85 5.16
C PRO A 120 -9.69 27.57 6.65
N PRO A 121 -9.58 28.62 7.50
CA PRO A 121 -9.36 28.46 8.93
C PRO A 121 -10.44 27.67 9.68
N ILE A 122 -11.67 27.63 9.14
CA ILE A 122 -12.76 26.81 9.68
C ILE A 122 -12.56 25.30 9.45
N GLY A 123 -11.53 24.90 8.71
CA GLY A 123 -11.24 23.52 8.38
C GLY A 123 -11.94 23.06 7.10
N LYS A 124 -11.58 21.86 6.64
CA LYS A 124 -12.13 21.22 5.44
C LYS A 124 -11.72 19.75 5.36
N ALA A 125 -12.60 18.90 4.85
CA ALA A 125 -12.24 17.56 4.38
C ALA A 125 -11.83 17.61 2.89
N VAL A 126 -10.79 16.85 2.54
CA VAL A 126 -10.29 16.73 1.18
C VAL A 126 -10.14 15.25 0.84
N ASP A 127 -10.89 14.83 -0.17
CA ASP A 127 -10.89 13.44 -0.64
C ASP A 127 -9.93 13.27 -1.82
N LEU A 128 -9.07 12.25 -1.70
CA LEU A 128 -8.32 11.67 -2.79
C LEU A 128 -9.06 10.40 -3.23
N ASP A 129 -9.85 10.54 -4.30
CA ASP A 129 -10.84 9.54 -4.73
C ASP A 129 -10.28 8.11 -4.75
N GLY A 130 -10.99 7.21 -4.05
CA GLY A 130 -10.65 5.80 -3.88
C GLY A 130 -9.36 5.45 -3.13
N TYR A 131 -8.63 6.44 -2.60
CA TYR A 131 -7.38 6.22 -1.86
C TYR A 131 -7.47 6.67 -0.42
N ALA A 132 -7.86 7.92 -0.17
CA ALA A 132 -7.84 8.47 1.17
C ALA A 132 -8.79 9.66 1.34
N SER A 133 -9.19 9.92 2.58
CA SER A 133 -9.84 11.16 2.99
C SER A 133 -8.99 11.82 4.08
N VAL A 134 -8.79 13.12 3.97
CA VAL A 134 -8.00 13.92 4.92
C VAL A 134 -8.87 15.04 5.48
N VAL A 135 -9.07 15.05 6.78
CA VAL A 135 -9.84 16.09 7.48
C VAL A 135 -8.89 17.04 8.18
N PHE A 136 -8.93 18.29 7.75
CA PHE A 136 -8.26 19.41 8.42
C PHE A 136 -9.28 20.06 9.37
N PRO A 137 -9.19 19.86 10.70
CA PRO A 137 -10.12 20.48 11.65
C PRO A 137 -9.98 22.01 11.67
N ALA A 138 -10.96 22.68 12.27
CA ALA A 138 -10.91 24.13 12.48
C ALA A 138 -9.65 24.53 13.28
N GLY A 139 -9.01 25.63 12.87
CA GLY A 139 -7.77 26.13 13.47
C GLY A 139 -6.51 25.39 13.02
N THR A 140 -6.60 24.43 12.09
CA THR A 140 -5.41 23.81 11.49
C THR A 140 -4.51 24.84 10.80
N PHE A 141 -5.12 25.83 10.16
CA PHE A 141 -4.47 26.99 9.55
C PHE A 141 -5.12 28.29 10.04
N GLN A 142 -4.34 29.36 10.16
CA GLN A 142 -4.83 30.70 10.56
C GLN A 142 -5.36 31.52 9.36
N ASP A 143 -4.86 31.18 8.16
CA ASP A 143 -5.22 31.72 6.86
C ASP A 143 -5.67 30.59 5.93
N THR A 144 -6.42 30.93 4.87
CA THR A 144 -6.77 29.94 3.84
C THR A 144 -5.52 29.44 3.15
N ARG A 145 -5.25 28.13 3.27
CA ARG A 145 -4.05 27.50 2.73
C ARG A 145 -4.37 26.56 1.59
N GLU A 146 -3.56 26.59 0.54
CA GLU A 146 -3.58 25.54 -0.48
C GLU A 146 -2.83 24.31 0.04
N VAL A 147 -3.50 23.18 0.03
CA VAL A 147 -2.94 21.86 0.35
C VAL A 147 -2.99 20.98 -0.88
N ARG A 148 -2.05 20.05 -0.96
CA ARG A 148 -1.99 19.06 -2.04
C ARG A 148 -1.91 17.67 -1.46
N ILE A 149 -2.80 16.79 -1.87
CA ILE A 149 -2.81 15.39 -1.47
C ILE A 149 -2.60 14.54 -2.73
N SER A 150 -1.72 13.55 -2.66
CA SER A 150 -1.43 12.70 -3.81
C SER A 150 -1.10 11.28 -3.40
N VAL A 151 -1.34 10.34 -4.30
CA VAL A 151 -0.83 8.97 -4.19
C VAL A 151 0.44 8.84 -5.03
N ALA A 152 1.43 8.15 -4.49
CA ALA A 152 2.68 7.86 -5.16
C ALA A 152 3.14 6.44 -4.84
N ALA A 153 4.05 5.91 -5.66
CA ALA A 153 4.79 4.69 -5.34
C ALA A 153 6.27 4.95 -5.57
N SER A 154 6.96 5.37 -4.50
CA SER A 154 8.38 5.69 -4.52
C SER A 154 9.22 4.49 -4.07
N PRO A 155 10.20 4.02 -4.89
CA PRO A 155 11.14 3.00 -4.48
C PRO A 155 11.92 3.40 -3.21
N ALA A 156 12.39 4.63 -3.11
CA ALA A 156 13.13 5.09 -1.93
C ALA A 156 12.30 5.01 -0.64
N VAL A 157 11.03 5.40 -0.69
CA VAL A 157 10.12 5.31 0.46
C VAL A 157 9.83 3.85 0.82
N ARG A 158 9.71 2.98 -0.18
CA ARG A 158 9.58 1.53 0.03
C ARG A 158 10.77 0.97 0.78
N ASP A 159 11.97 1.30 0.33
CA ASP A 159 13.20 0.70 0.85
C ASP A 159 13.44 1.16 2.31
N ILE A 160 13.08 2.42 2.64
CA ILE A 160 13.05 2.90 4.03
C ILE A 160 12.06 2.10 4.89
N PHE A 161 10.82 1.89 4.40
CA PHE A 161 9.83 1.09 5.12
C PHE A 161 10.34 -0.33 5.39
N GLN A 162 10.90 -0.98 4.37
CA GLN A 162 11.39 -2.36 4.46
C GLN A 162 12.59 -2.52 5.41
N THR A 163 13.35 -1.45 5.64
CA THR A 163 14.48 -1.47 6.57
C THR A 163 14.02 -1.42 8.03
N GLY A 164 12.86 -0.82 8.32
CA GLY A 164 12.39 -0.57 9.69
C GLY A 164 11.13 -1.34 10.13
N ALA A 165 10.30 -1.84 9.21
CA ALA A 165 9.00 -2.42 9.52
C ALA A 165 8.97 -3.95 9.43
N ALA A 166 8.18 -4.58 10.31
CA ALA A 166 8.13 -6.04 10.48
C ALA A 166 7.20 -6.79 9.51
N GLY A 167 6.56 -6.11 8.54
CA GLY A 167 5.56 -6.75 7.68
C GLY A 167 5.30 -6.05 6.36
N PRO A 168 4.39 -6.59 5.53
CA PRO A 168 4.07 -6.04 4.21
C PRO A 168 3.32 -4.71 4.32
N ARG A 169 3.31 -3.96 3.22
CA ARG A 169 2.57 -2.69 3.11
C ARG A 169 1.81 -2.59 1.81
N LEU A 170 0.87 -1.64 1.75
CA LEU A 170 0.31 -1.21 0.47
C LEU A 170 1.45 -0.81 -0.46
N PRO A 171 1.35 -1.08 -1.78
CA PRO A 171 2.45 -0.81 -2.72
C PRO A 171 2.67 0.68 -3.02
N TYR A 172 1.93 1.56 -2.36
CA TYR A 172 1.92 3.00 -2.57
C TYR A 172 1.92 3.73 -1.23
N GLU A 173 2.13 5.03 -1.28
CA GLU A 173 2.06 5.94 -0.16
C GLU A 173 1.07 7.08 -0.47
N ILE A 174 0.44 7.62 0.57
CA ILE A 174 -0.29 8.89 0.51
C ILE A 174 0.66 10.00 0.96
N ARG A 175 0.71 11.08 0.17
CA ARG A 175 1.50 12.27 0.45
C ARG A 175 0.57 13.44 0.69
N ILE A 176 0.77 14.14 1.81
CA ILE A 176 -0.05 15.28 2.21
C ILE A 176 0.89 16.48 2.37
N ASN A 177 0.81 17.42 1.44
CA ASN A 177 1.59 18.64 1.43
C ASN A 177 0.75 19.80 1.95
N SER A 178 1.18 20.41 3.06
CA SER A 178 0.50 21.52 3.73
C SER A 178 1.04 22.90 3.33
N GLY A 179 1.88 22.97 2.30
CA GLY A 179 2.48 24.22 1.82
C GLY A 179 3.61 24.73 2.72
N GLY A 180 3.70 26.05 2.90
CA GLY A 180 4.84 26.69 3.58
C GLY A 180 4.89 26.57 5.11
N LYS A 181 3.96 25.84 5.74
CA LYS A 181 3.96 25.60 7.19
C LYS A 181 3.34 24.23 7.49
N ALA A 182 3.81 23.57 8.54
CA ALA A 182 3.14 22.41 9.10
C ALA A 182 1.75 22.80 9.67
N PRO A 183 0.80 21.86 9.74
CA PRO A 183 -0.46 22.02 10.46
C PRO A 183 -0.24 22.44 11.93
N GLU A 184 -1.06 23.37 12.45
CA GLU A 184 -1.03 23.74 13.89
C GLU A 184 -1.81 22.77 14.78
N LYS A 185 -2.66 21.97 14.17
CA LYS A 185 -3.43 20.91 14.80
C LYS A 185 -3.16 19.61 14.08
N ASP A 186 -3.34 18.52 14.80
CA ASP A 186 -3.31 17.20 14.20
C ASP A 186 -4.47 17.07 13.20
N ILE A 187 -4.22 16.32 12.13
CA ILE A 187 -5.21 16.11 11.07
C ILE A 187 -5.66 14.66 11.07
N GLU A 188 -6.92 14.40 10.70
CA GLU A 188 -7.44 13.04 10.64
C GLU A 188 -7.27 12.51 9.22
N VAL A 189 -6.83 11.25 9.11
CA VAL A 189 -6.62 10.60 7.82
C VAL A 189 -7.22 9.21 7.83
N SER A 190 -8.02 8.94 6.80
CA SER A 190 -8.57 7.62 6.51
C SER A 190 -7.97 7.14 5.21
N VAL A 191 -7.27 6.00 5.22
CA VAL A 191 -6.68 5.38 4.03
C VAL A 191 -7.45 4.12 3.69
N LYS A 192 -7.94 4.04 2.46
CA LYS A 192 -8.62 2.87 1.94
C LYS A 192 -7.62 1.77 1.62
N TYR A 193 -7.94 0.53 1.97
CA TYR A 193 -7.19 -0.65 1.55
C TYR A 193 -8.11 -1.61 0.79
N PRO A 194 -7.59 -2.41 -0.16
CA PRO A 194 -8.40 -3.40 -0.86
C PRO A 194 -8.66 -4.61 0.02
N ASP A 195 -9.75 -5.35 -0.22
CA ASP A 195 -10.09 -6.60 0.51
C ASP A 195 -8.96 -7.64 0.45
N SER A 196 -8.20 -7.62 -0.65
CA SER A 196 -7.04 -8.48 -0.86
C SER A 196 -5.82 -8.08 -0.03
N PHE A 197 -5.83 -6.91 0.60
CA PHE A 197 -4.81 -6.43 1.53
C PHE A 197 -5.11 -6.89 2.97
N PHE A 198 -5.40 -8.17 3.13
CA PHE A 198 -5.63 -8.78 4.43
C PHE A 198 -5.14 -10.22 4.43
N ALA A 199 -4.38 -10.57 5.47
CA ALA A 199 -4.16 -11.95 5.87
C ALA A 199 -4.62 -12.05 7.32
N SER A 200 -5.42 -13.07 7.64
CA SER A 200 -6.16 -13.26 8.90
C SER A 200 -5.34 -13.25 10.19
N LEU A 201 -4.01 -13.16 10.11
CA LEU A 201 -3.08 -13.15 11.24
C LEU A 201 -2.31 -11.83 11.37
N TYR A 202 -2.76 -10.77 10.70
CA TYR A 202 -2.14 -9.46 10.76
C TYR A 202 -3.10 -8.39 11.24
N GLN A 203 -2.56 -7.46 12.02
CA GLN A 203 -3.23 -6.21 12.36
C GLN A 203 -2.88 -5.17 11.30
N ILE A 204 -3.91 -4.51 10.78
CA ILE A 204 -3.76 -3.40 9.83
C ILE A 204 -3.44 -2.14 10.61
N HIS A 205 -2.40 -1.43 10.19
CA HIS A 205 -1.97 -0.19 10.81
C HIS A 205 -1.59 0.88 9.81
N VAL A 206 -1.73 2.15 10.22
CA VAL A 206 -1.18 3.28 9.48
C VAL A 206 0.21 3.60 10.02
N PHE A 207 1.15 3.79 9.10
CA PHE A 207 2.50 4.21 9.40
C PHE A 207 2.77 5.57 8.77
N ALA A 208 3.50 6.42 9.49
CA ALA A 208 4.00 7.68 8.98
C ALA A 208 5.52 7.68 8.92
N HIS A 209 6.05 8.26 7.83
CA HIS A 209 7.47 8.55 7.70
C HIS A 209 7.78 9.79 8.53
N MET A 210 8.48 9.63 9.65
CA MET A 210 8.74 10.71 10.59
C MET A 210 10.20 10.71 11.05
N TYR A 211 10.56 11.75 11.80
CA TYR A 211 11.86 11.91 12.43
C TYR A 211 11.75 11.61 13.92
N GLU A 212 12.68 10.81 14.44
CA GLU A 212 12.74 10.49 15.87
C GLU A 212 13.08 11.73 16.71
N ASN A 213 13.96 12.59 16.19
CA ASN A 213 14.30 13.88 16.78
C ASN A 213 14.61 14.92 15.67
N PRO A 214 13.88 16.03 15.55
CA PRO A 214 14.14 17.05 14.53
C PRO A 214 15.45 17.83 14.74
N ASP A 215 16.06 17.75 15.94
CA ASP A 215 17.23 18.53 16.32
C ASP A 215 18.56 17.75 16.19
N GLU A 216 18.52 16.47 15.85
CA GLU A 216 19.72 15.64 15.68
C GLU A 216 19.99 15.31 14.20
N PRO A 217 21.17 15.66 13.66
CA PRO A 217 21.48 15.53 12.23
C PRO A 217 21.73 14.08 11.77
N ASP A 218 21.99 13.15 12.68
CA ASP A 218 22.50 11.80 12.36
C ASP A 218 21.47 10.67 12.45
N MET A 219 20.18 10.97 12.65
CA MET A 219 19.15 9.92 12.71
C MET A 219 18.51 9.63 11.35
N HIS A 220 18.42 8.34 11.04
CA HIS A 220 17.83 7.81 9.83
C HIS A 220 16.30 7.94 9.84
N ASP A 221 15.78 8.45 8.72
CA ASP A 221 14.41 8.34 8.25
C ASP A 221 13.82 6.94 8.55
N LYS A 222 12.71 6.87 9.31
CA LYS A 222 12.01 5.59 9.56
C LYS A 222 10.50 5.75 9.60
N PHE A 223 9.80 4.64 9.39
CA PHE A 223 8.36 4.58 9.55
C PHE A 223 8.00 4.28 10.99
N PHE A 224 7.09 5.09 11.52
CA PHE A 224 6.54 4.94 12.86
C PHE A 224 5.10 4.46 12.76
N LEU A 225 4.79 3.50 13.62
CA LEU A 225 3.43 3.04 13.84
C LEU A 225 2.60 4.17 14.47
N LEU A 226 1.47 4.49 13.88
CA LEU A 226 0.48 5.39 14.48
C LEU A 226 -0.65 4.60 15.10
N SER A 227 -1.27 5.15 16.15
CA SER A 227 -2.52 4.62 16.68
C SER A 227 -3.58 4.66 15.58
N SER A 228 -4.08 3.48 15.20
CA SER A 228 -4.98 3.32 14.06
C SER A 228 -6.27 2.62 14.46
N GLY A 229 -7.40 3.16 14.02
CA GLY A 229 -8.70 2.50 14.03
C GLY A 229 -8.99 1.86 12.67
N LEU A 230 -9.88 0.87 12.64
CA LEU A 230 -10.33 0.23 11.41
C LEU A 230 -11.84 0.41 11.24
N ASP A 231 -12.25 0.72 10.02
CA ASP A 231 -13.63 0.58 9.56
C ASP A 231 -13.67 -0.55 8.51
N ASP A 232 -13.95 -1.76 8.99
CA ASP A 232 -14.00 -2.97 8.16
C ASP A 232 -15.16 -2.97 7.17
N LYS A 233 -16.19 -2.13 7.36
CA LYS A 233 -17.31 -2.03 6.40
C LYS A 233 -16.89 -1.23 5.17
N LEU A 234 -16.00 -0.27 5.36
CA LEU A 234 -15.52 0.63 4.31
C LEU A 234 -14.09 0.29 3.84
N ASN A 235 -13.45 -0.69 4.49
CA ASN A 235 -12.04 -1.05 4.34
C ASN A 235 -11.12 0.17 4.48
N MET A 236 -11.25 0.87 5.60
CA MET A 236 -10.45 2.06 5.88
C MET A 236 -9.63 1.89 7.15
N ALA A 237 -8.37 2.29 7.08
CA ALA A 237 -7.48 2.47 8.23
C ALA A 237 -7.46 3.96 8.58
N MET A 238 -7.87 4.29 9.80
CA MET A 238 -8.04 5.65 10.27
C MET A 238 -6.96 5.99 11.28
N THR A 239 -6.40 7.19 11.21
CA THR A 239 -5.43 7.66 12.20
C THR A 239 -5.45 9.19 12.31
N THR A 240 -4.76 9.70 13.32
CA THR A 240 -4.50 11.13 13.50
C THR A 240 -3.03 11.37 13.21
N LEU A 241 -2.73 12.25 12.25
CA LEU A 241 -1.37 12.65 11.93
C LEU A 241 -0.96 13.83 12.79
N PRO A 242 0.06 13.67 13.64
CA PRO A 242 0.55 14.77 14.45
C PRO A 242 1.38 15.73 13.60
N ARG A 243 1.57 16.96 14.08
CA ARG A 243 2.39 17.97 13.41
C ARG A 243 3.79 17.45 13.03
N GLN A 244 4.38 16.59 13.85
CA GLN A 244 5.71 15.98 13.66
C GLN A 244 5.79 15.09 12.42
N ALA A 245 4.66 14.64 11.88
CA ALA A 245 4.62 13.89 10.62
C ALA A 245 4.94 14.78 9.39
N PHE A 246 4.87 16.10 9.53
CA PHE A 246 5.09 17.07 8.46
C PHE A 246 6.52 17.61 8.48
N SER A 247 7.26 17.38 7.39
CA SER A 247 8.65 17.81 7.27
C SER A 247 8.93 18.51 5.93
N THR A 248 9.81 19.50 5.96
CA THR A 248 10.32 20.18 4.76
C THR A 248 11.33 19.33 3.98
N ARG A 249 11.84 18.24 4.59
CA ARG A 249 12.75 17.30 3.92
C ARG A 249 12.02 16.44 2.88
N HIS A 250 10.73 16.16 3.10
CA HIS A 250 9.90 15.39 2.17
C HIS A 250 9.37 16.25 1.01
N GLY A 251 8.99 17.48 1.31
CA GLY A 251 8.38 18.37 0.34
C GLY A 251 9.40 19.03 -0.59
N ARG A 252 8.97 19.35 -1.80
CA ARG A 252 9.80 20.11 -2.75
C ARG A 252 9.76 21.60 -2.40
N LYS A 253 10.84 22.33 -2.68
CA LYS A 253 10.90 23.80 -2.51
C LYS A 253 10.62 24.27 -1.07
N GLY A 254 10.94 23.46 -0.07
CA GLY A 254 10.78 23.83 1.34
C GLY A 254 9.35 23.78 1.88
N THR A 255 8.41 23.16 1.15
CA THR A 255 7.06 22.91 1.67
C THR A 255 7.06 21.76 2.67
N TYR A 256 6.13 21.77 3.62
CA TYR A 256 5.91 20.69 4.57
C TYR A 256 5.09 19.57 3.95
N GLU A 257 5.59 18.35 4.03
CA GLU A 257 4.93 17.14 3.51
C GLU A 257 4.99 15.99 4.53
N ALA A 258 3.86 15.32 4.71
CA ALA A 258 3.74 14.05 5.40
C ALA A 258 3.62 12.91 4.38
N ILE A 259 4.25 11.77 4.70
CA ILE A 259 4.19 10.55 3.88
C ILE A 259 3.66 9.43 4.76
N ILE A 260 2.57 8.79 4.35
CA ILE A 260 1.95 7.69 5.09
C ILE A 260 1.66 6.48 4.22
N THR A 261 1.59 5.31 4.83
CA THR A 261 1.17 4.06 4.17
C THR A 261 0.42 3.20 5.16
N VAL A 262 -0.42 2.28 4.66
CA VAL A 262 -0.95 1.20 5.47
C VAL A 262 -0.01 0.01 5.39
N GLY A 263 0.26 -0.62 6.52
CA GLY A 263 1.07 -1.83 6.65
C GLY A 263 0.42 -2.85 7.57
N LEU A 264 0.99 -4.05 7.58
CA LEU A 264 0.54 -5.17 8.40
C LEU A 264 1.61 -5.48 9.46
N ILE A 265 1.18 -5.68 10.71
CA ILE A 265 2.03 -6.13 11.83
C ILE A 265 1.47 -7.44 12.41
N HIS A 266 2.37 -8.30 12.89
CA HIS A 266 2.02 -9.53 13.60
C HIS A 266 1.59 -9.34 15.04
#